data_AF-A0A9W9BQL7-F1
#
_entry.id   AF-A0A9W9BQL7-F1
#
_cell.length_a   1.000
_cell.length_b   1.000
_cell.length_c   1.000
_cell.angle_alpha   90.00
_cell.angle_beta   90.00
_cell.angle_gamma   90.00
#
_symmetry.space_group_name_H-M   'P 1'
#
loop_
_entity.id
_entity.type
_entity.pdbx_description
1 polymer ?
#
loop_
_entity_poly.entity_id
_entity_poly.type
_entity_poly.pdbx_seq_one_letter_code
_entity_poly.pdbx_strand_id
1 'polypeptide(L)'
;MHSDRIKKARAKLAEEDRLVRNATEDFITPANAFETHVGRFWGIMSTRDYMRARFALADHLRLLGTLDGAREALEHMRDMIRLCRSDNMGVRDKVPTLMLRLDLDQECYDFIKWWETCDPDGRYDWGDMTLPHLNIHGANVLEDADFFTEFSALNNIVAILLLKLKLLVDIRNLQVTRKVLGPSNLPHHLWQSIELSGVRSPLSVKLQKESPKSLLKIEKKLLDQIRQIGANLVKANGNYMFCLFDPDIALCERPDAYSTGSWQEMALAMQSSYAAWWETEGVLDLLNDARACAARDSEDEIEDMMKAEAGRLGSRTAKEMMEDVSVNRIWGYLDWAVENASYLGPWSDRPSEQHTRENREAWAQAVAEDAEFDEWAESDED
;
A
#
# COMPACT_ATOMS: atom_id res chain seq x y z
N MET A 1 5.02 22.32 -18.80
CA MET A 1 4.51 23.01 -17.59
C MET A 1 5.26 22.62 -16.30
N HIS A 2 5.54 21.35 -16.03
CA HIS A 2 6.23 20.94 -14.77
C HIS A 2 7.70 21.41 -14.65
N SER A 3 8.47 21.41 -15.74
CA SER A 3 9.87 21.87 -15.72
C SER A 3 10.02 23.34 -15.27
N ASP A 4 9.13 24.24 -15.70
CA ASP A 4 9.16 25.66 -15.29
C ASP A 4 8.79 25.85 -13.80
N ARG A 5 7.83 25.07 -13.28
CA ARG A 5 7.48 25.07 -11.85
C ARG A 5 8.66 24.61 -10.99
N ILE A 6 9.37 23.56 -11.40
CA ILE A 6 10.54 23.06 -10.68
C ILE A 6 11.67 24.08 -10.72
N LYS A 7 11.95 24.69 -11.87
CA LYS A 7 12.96 25.75 -11.98
C LYS A 7 12.68 26.91 -11.02
N LYS A 8 11.42 27.35 -10.95
CA LYS A 8 10.98 28.40 -10.00
C LYS A 8 11.11 27.95 -8.54
N ALA A 9 10.69 26.72 -8.21
CA ALA A 9 10.81 26.17 -6.86
C ALA A 9 12.28 26.04 -6.41
N ARG A 10 13.19 25.63 -7.31
CA ARG A 10 14.64 25.61 -7.04
C ARG A 10 15.19 27.00 -6.75
N ALA A 11 14.84 27.99 -7.57
CA ALA A 11 15.30 29.36 -7.37
C ALA A 11 14.79 29.94 -6.03
N LYS A 12 13.52 29.66 -5.68
CA LYS A 12 12.95 30.06 -4.40
C LYS A 12 13.64 29.38 -3.23
N LEU A 13 13.87 28.06 -3.29
CA LEU A 13 14.59 27.33 -2.25
C LEU A 13 16.01 27.88 -2.06
N ALA A 14 16.73 28.16 -3.15
CA ALA A 14 18.08 28.72 -3.07
C ALA A 14 18.11 30.11 -2.43
N GLU A 15 17.11 30.95 -2.71
CA GLU A 15 17.00 32.26 -2.06
C GLU A 15 16.69 32.13 -0.56
N GLU A 16 15.72 31.29 -0.18
CA GLU A 16 15.41 31.06 1.24
C GLU A 16 16.60 30.43 1.99
N ASP A 17 17.35 29.53 1.36
CA ASP A 17 18.57 28.94 1.93
C ASP A 17 19.60 30.05 2.24
N ARG A 18 19.81 30.97 1.29
CA ARG A 18 20.71 32.12 1.46
C ARG A 18 20.23 33.04 2.58
N LEU A 19 18.93 33.28 2.70
CA LEU A 19 18.36 34.11 3.76
C LEU A 19 18.56 33.48 5.14
N VAL A 20 18.33 32.17 5.29
CA VAL A 20 18.54 31.47 6.57
C VAL A 20 20.03 31.45 6.97
N ARG A 21 20.94 31.23 6.03
CA ARG A 21 22.40 31.21 6.31
C ARG A 21 22.94 32.58 6.71
N ASN A 22 22.44 33.64 6.07
CA ASN A 22 22.94 35.01 6.26
C ASN A 22 22.02 35.85 7.16
N ALA A 23 21.11 35.21 7.89
CA ALA A 23 20.23 35.89 8.82
C ALA A 23 21.06 36.62 9.88
N THR A 24 20.76 37.91 10.07
CA THR A 24 21.31 38.68 11.19
C THR A 24 20.48 38.36 12.43
N GLU A 25 21.14 38.03 13.53
CA GLU A 25 20.46 37.68 14.77
C GLU A 25 19.61 38.86 15.29
N ASP A 26 18.36 38.58 15.64
CA ASP A 26 17.45 39.49 16.31
C ASP A 26 16.62 38.74 17.38
N PHE A 27 15.65 39.42 17.99
CA PHE A 27 14.84 38.85 19.09
C PHE A 27 14.06 37.58 18.70
N ILE A 28 13.76 37.35 17.41
CA ILE A 28 12.96 36.22 16.92
C ILE A 28 13.68 35.38 15.84
N THR A 29 14.81 35.84 15.34
CA THR A 29 15.57 35.23 14.24
C THR A 29 16.97 34.89 14.72
N PRO A 30 17.36 33.60 14.76
CA PRO A 30 18.72 33.24 15.08
C PRO A 30 19.66 33.48 13.89
N ALA A 31 20.93 33.80 14.18
CA ALA A 31 21.97 33.75 13.16
C ALA A 31 22.21 32.30 12.72
N ASN A 32 22.21 32.07 11.41
CA ASN A 32 22.46 30.78 10.76
C ASN A 32 21.77 29.59 11.45
N ALA A 33 20.45 29.50 11.31
CA ALA A 33 19.65 28.46 11.98
C ALA A 33 20.08 27.01 11.64
N PHE A 34 20.77 26.79 10.52
CA PHE A 34 21.26 25.47 10.11
C PHE A 34 22.30 24.86 11.07
N GLU A 35 23.00 25.67 11.86
CA GLU A 35 24.01 25.18 12.79
C GLU A 35 23.48 25.08 14.22
N THR A 36 22.55 25.96 14.58
CA THR A 36 22.14 26.19 15.96
C THR A 36 20.76 25.61 16.30
N HIS A 37 19.92 25.32 15.29
CA HIS A 37 18.50 25.02 15.50
C HIS A 37 17.97 23.82 14.72
N VAL A 38 18.85 22.94 14.24
CA VAL A 38 18.46 21.67 13.60
C VAL A 38 17.52 20.87 14.53
N GLY A 39 16.47 20.29 13.95
CA GLY A 39 15.42 19.57 14.65
C GLY A 39 14.25 20.45 15.08
N ARG A 40 14.42 21.78 15.13
CA ARG A 40 13.42 22.75 15.63
C ARG A 40 13.01 23.81 14.62
N PHE A 41 13.29 23.61 13.32
CA PHE A 41 13.08 24.62 12.27
C PHE A 41 11.65 25.15 12.17
N TRP A 42 10.63 24.34 12.47
CA TRP A 42 9.25 24.85 12.39
C TRP A 42 8.88 25.79 13.54
N GLY A 43 9.52 25.64 14.70
CA GLY A 43 9.34 26.51 15.86
C GLY A 43 9.86 27.94 15.64
N ILE A 44 10.75 28.12 14.67
CA ILE A 44 11.38 29.41 14.36
C ILE A 44 10.66 30.02 13.17
N MET A 45 10.10 31.22 13.36
CA MET A 45 9.26 31.85 12.34
C MET A 45 10.03 32.13 11.04
N SER A 46 11.27 32.60 11.14
CA SER A 46 12.11 32.98 9.99
C SER A 46 12.55 31.80 9.12
N THR A 47 12.52 30.57 9.62
CA THR A 47 12.87 29.36 8.84
C THR A 47 11.66 28.66 8.19
N ARG A 48 10.43 29.13 8.45
CA ARG A 48 9.23 28.49 7.88
C ARG A 48 9.14 28.65 6.37
N ASP A 49 9.56 29.79 5.84
CA ASP A 49 9.51 30.03 4.39
C ASP A 49 10.50 29.15 3.64
N TYR A 50 11.66 28.87 4.24
CA TYR A 50 12.58 27.85 3.77
C TYR A 50 11.95 26.45 3.75
N MET A 51 11.32 26.02 4.86
CA MET A 51 10.67 24.70 4.94
C MET A 51 9.55 24.55 3.89
N ARG A 52 8.75 25.60 3.69
CA ARG A 52 7.70 25.64 2.66
C ARG A 52 8.27 25.59 1.24
N ALA A 53 9.32 26.37 0.95
CA ALA A 53 9.98 26.36 -0.34
C ALA A 53 10.57 24.97 -0.66
N ARG A 54 11.15 24.32 0.35
CA ARG A 54 11.70 22.97 0.23
C ARG A 54 10.63 21.92 -0.03
N PHE A 55 9.52 21.99 0.70
CA PHE A 55 8.38 21.11 0.47
C PHE A 55 7.81 21.27 -0.94
N ALA A 56 7.61 22.51 -1.39
CA ALA A 56 7.06 22.80 -2.71
C ALA A 56 7.94 22.21 -3.84
N LEU A 57 9.27 22.28 -3.70
CA LEU A 57 10.19 21.62 -4.62
C LEU A 57 10.04 20.09 -4.57
N ALA A 58 10.08 19.50 -3.37
CA ALA A 58 9.96 18.06 -3.18
C ALA A 58 8.64 17.50 -3.75
N ASP A 59 7.53 18.19 -3.53
CA ASP A 59 6.22 17.76 -4.04
C ASP A 59 6.14 17.87 -5.57
N HIS A 60 6.67 18.94 -6.17
CA HIS A 60 6.78 19.02 -7.63
C HIS A 60 7.67 17.93 -8.24
N LEU A 61 8.78 17.58 -7.59
CA LEU A 61 9.69 16.52 -8.04
C LEU A 61 9.02 15.14 -7.97
N ARG A 62 8.33 14.84 -6.86
CA ARG A 62 7.57 13.60 -6.68
C ARG A 62 6.51 13.42 -7.76
N LEU A 63 5.78 14.50 -8.06
CA LEU A 63 4.71 14.52 -9.06
C LEU A 63 5.19 14.42 -10.51
N LEU A 64 6.51 14.50 -10.78
CA LEU A 64 7.03 14.23 -12.12
C LEU A 64 6.87 12.77 -12.56
N GLY A 65 6.70 11.84 -11.61
CA GLY A 65 6.61 10.42 -11.93
C GLY A 65 7.91 9.82 -12.50
N THR A 66 9.07 10.43 -12.22
CA THR A 66 10.38 9.92 -12.66
C THR A 66 11.18 9.38 -11.48
N LEU A 67 12.10 8.44 -11.74
CA LEU A 67 12.98 7.86 -10.71
C LEU A 67 13.89 8.93 -10.08
N ASP A 68 14.49 9.81 -10.90
CA ASP A 68 15.34 10.91 -10.43
C ASP A 68 14.54 11.90 -9.58
N GLY A 69 13.32 12.23 -10.01
CA GLY A 69 12.40 13.08 -9.23
C GLY A 69 12.01 12.44 -7.89
N ALA A 70 11.76 11.13 -7.86
CA ALA A 70 11.46 10.40 -6.63
C ALA A 70 12.66 10.40 -5.66
N ARG A 71 13.87 10.16 -6.16
CA ARG A 71 15.11 10.20 -5.38
C ARG A 71 15.35 11.57 -4.77
N GLU A 72 15.28 12.62 -5.59
CA GLU A 72 15.52 13.98 -5.11
C GLU A 72 14.42 14.47 -4.15
N ALA A 73 13.15 14.12 -4.42
CA ALA A 73 12.06 14.40 -3.48
C ALA A 73 12.29 13.74 -2.12
N LEU A 74 12.74 12.48 -2.10
CA LEU A 74 13.05 11.75 -0.87
C LEU A 74 14.20 12.42 -0.10
N GLU A 75 15.25 12.87 -0.79
CA GLU A 75 16.36 13.61 -0.18
C GLU A 75 15.87 14.91 0.49
N HIS A 76 15.03 15.69 -0.20
CA HIS A 76 14.45 16.89 0.39
C HIS A 76 13.58 16.59 1.61
N MET A 77 12.70 15.58 1.55
CA MET A 77 11.81 15.23 2.65
C MET A 77 12.57 14.66 3.85
N ARG A 78 13.59 13.83 3.65
CA ARG A 78 14.47 13.35 4.72
C ARG A 78 15.19 14.50 5.43
N ASP A 79 15.69 15.47 4.66
CA ASP A 79 16.32 16.64 5.28
C ASP A 79 15.31 17.52 6.02
N MET A 80 14.09 17.65 5.51
CA MET A 80 13.02 18.34 6.25
C MET A 80 12.71 17.69 7.60
N ILE A 81 12.67 16.35 7.66
CA ILE A 81 12.50 15.60 8.91
C ILE A 81 13.69 15.81 9.86
N ARG A 82 14.93 15.85 9.33
CA ARG A 82 16.12 16.19 10.13
C ARG A 82 16.02 17.61 10.70
N LEU A 83 15.57 18.57 9.91
CA LEU A 83 15.42 19.97 10.30
C LEU A 83 14.25 20.19 11.27
N CYS A 84 13.22 19.36 11.20
CA CYS A 84 12.02 19.42 12.05
C CYS A 84 11.59 18.00 12.44
N ARG A 85 12.06 17.52 13.60
CA ARG A 85 11.81 16.13 14.04
C ARG A 85 10.34 15.86 14.33
N SER A 86 9.61 16.87 14.81
CA SER A 86 8.16 16.82 15.01
C SER A 86 7.34 16.77 13.72
N ASP A 87 7.99 16.90 12.55
CA ASP A 87 7.37 16.87 11.22
C ASP A 87 6.05 17.68 11.13
N ASN A 88 6.10 18.96 11.52
CA ASN A 88 4.90 19.80 11.55
C ASN A 88 4.26 20.05 10.17
N MET A 89 4.95 19.69 9.08
CA MET A 89 4.43 19.80 7.71
C MET A 89 3.86 18.46 7.19
N GLY A 90 3.92 17.38 7.97
CA GLY A 90 3.39 16.07 7.58
C GLY A 90 4.08 15.47 6.36
N VAL A 91 5.40 15.65 6.22
CA VAL A 91 6.13 15.07 5.09
C VAL A 91 6.34 13.56 5.25
N ARG A 92 6.28 13.04 6.48
CA ARG A 92 6.46 11.61 6.80
C ARG A 92 5.45 10.72 6.08
N ASP A 93 4.25 11.21 5.80
CA ASP A 93 3.20 10.44 5.11
C ASP A 93 3.56 10.15 3.63
N LYS A 94 4.48 10.91 3.04
CA LYS A 94 4.90 10.76 1.63
C LYS A 94 6.22 10.00 1.49
N VAL A 95 6.98 9.87 2.57
CA VAL A 95 8.32 9.28 2.56
C VAL A 95 8.30 7.77 2.27
N PRO A 96 7.45 6.94 2.91
CA PRO A 96 7.48 5.49 2.69
C PRO A 96 7.22 5.08 1.24
N THR A 97 6.24 5.68 0.58
CA THR A 97 5.91 5.34 -0.81
C THR A 97 7.02 5.74 -1.78
N LEU A 98 7.72 6.85 -1.51
CA LEU A 98 8.94 7.21 -2.24
C LEU A 98 10.06 6.19 -2.01
N MET A 99 10.22 5.67 -0.79
CA MET A 99 11.20 4.61 -0.51
C MET A 99 10.89 3.33 -1.29
N LEU A 100 9.61 2.91 -1.36
CA LEU A 100 9.20 1.72 -2.12
C LEU A 100 9.45 1.86 -3.62
N ARG A 101 9.22 3.04 -4.21
CA ARG A 101 9.54 3.34 -5.62
C ARG A 101 11.04 3.28 -5.94
N LEU A 102 11.88 3.40 -4.91
CA LEU A 102 13.35 3.37 -5.03
C LEU A 102 13.92 2.03 -4.54
N ASP A 103 13.08 1.03 -4.31
CA ASP A 103 13.45 -0.29 -3.77
C ASP A 103 14.17 -0.22 -2.41
N LEU A 104 13.99 0.86 -1.65
CA LEU A 104 14.48 1.03 -0.28
C LEU A 104 13.53 0.34 0.72
N ASP A 105 13.28 -0.94 0.47
CA ASP A 105 12.21 -1.71 1.09
C ASP A 105 12.45 -1.93 2.60
N GLN A 106 13.70 -2.20 3.00
CA GLN A 106 14.06 -2.35 4.41
C GLN A 106 13.93 -1.02 5.16
N GLU A 107 14.44 0.05 4.57
CA GLU A 107 14.39 1.40 5.14
C GLU A 107 12.96 1.90 5.25
N CYS A 108 12.09 1.57 4.29
CA CYS A 108 10.66 1.85 4.34
C CYS A 108 10.02 1.21 5.57
N TYR A 109 10.25 -0.10 5.76
CA TYR A 109 9.73 -0.83 6.90
C TYR A 109 10.25 -0.27 8.23
N ASP A 110 11.56 -0.06 8.33
CA ASP A 110 12.22 0.48 9.52
C ASP A 110 11.71 1.88 9.89
N PHE A 111 11.51 2.74 8.87
CA PHE A 111 10.99 4.09 9.02
C PHE A 111 9.56 4.08 9.58
N ILE A 112 8.68 3.27 8.99
CA ILE A 112 7.29 3.16 9.47
C ILE A 112 7.27 2.58 10.87
N LYS A 113 7.98 1.48 11.11
CA LYS A 113 8.01 0.85 12.43
C LYS A 113 8.48 1.85 13.50
N TRP A 114 9.46 2.68 13.19
CA TRP A 114 9.92 3.71 14.13
C TRP A 114 8.80 4.70 14.44
N TRP A 115 8.13 5.27 13.44
CA TRP A 115 7.05 6.25 13.67
C TRP A 115 5.84 5.67 14.43
N GLU A 116 5.50 4.41 14.18
CA GLU A 116 4.40 3.73 14.85
C GLU A 116 4.75 3.31 16.29
N THR A 117 6.04 3.29 16.68
CA THR A 117 6.47 2.77 17.99
C THR A 117 7.31 3.74 18.84
N CYS A 118 7.67 4.91 18.32
CA CYS A 118 8.59 5.83 19.00
C CYS A 118 8.00 6.54 20.22
N ASP A 119 6.67 6.70 20.29
CA ASP A 119 6.00 7.49 21.33
C ASP A 119 4.79 6.76 21.93
N PRO A 120 5.00 5.59 22.57
CA PRO A 120 3.90 4.74 23.03
C PRO A 120 3.07 5.36 24.16
N ASP A 121 3.62 6.36 24.87
CA ASP A 121 2.98 7.03 26.01
C ASP A 121 2.68 8.52 25.76
N GLY A 122 2.95 9.03 24.55
CA GLY A 122 2.71 10.43 24.17
C GLY A 122 3.68 11.43 24.84
N ARG A 123 4.84 10.97 25.32
CA ARG A 123 5.81 11.77 26.09
C ARG A 123 7.13 12.00 25.36
N TYR A 124 7.25 11.60 24.10
CA TYR A 124 8.45 11.82 23.31
C TYR A 124 8.75 13.32 23.13
N ASP A 125 9.90 13.78 23.64
CA ASP A 125 10.33 15.17 23.47
C ASP A 125 11.01 15.35 22.10
N TRP A 126 10.23 15.80 21.12
CA TRP A 126 10.70 16.13 19.77
C TRP A 126 11.82 17.18 19.75
N GLY A 127 11.93 18.00 20.79
CA GLY A 127 12.98 19.01 20.93
C GLY A 127 14.30 18.46 21.46
N ASP A 128 14.31 17.33 22.17
CA ASP A 128 15.52 16.76 22.76
C ASP A 128 16.31 15.94 21.73
N MET A 129 17.33 16.57 21.15
CA MET A 129 18.24 15.98 20.14
C MET A 129 19.07 14.81 20.64
N THR A 130 19.07 14.50 21.94
CA THR A 130 19.74 13.32 22.50
C THR A 130 18.89 12.06 22.42
N LEU A 131 17.57 12.19 22.25
CA LEU A 131 16.66 11.05 22.15
C LEU A 131 16.83 10.30 20.81
N PRO A 132 16.68 8.95 20.80
CA PRO A 132 16.81 8.16 19.58
C PRO A 132 15.77 8.57 18.53
N HIS A 133 16.22 8.81 17.29
CA HIS A 133 15.35 9.26 16.20
C HIS A 133 15.67 8.50 14.90
N LEU A 134 14.65 7.87 14.30
CA LEU A 134 14.78 7.01 13.12
C LEU A 134 15.92 5.97 13.26
N ASN A 135 16.03 5.37 14.45
CA ASN A 135 17.15 4.52 14.84
C ASN A 135 16.85 3.02 14.79
N ILE A 136 15.71 2.63 14.20
CA ILE A 136 15.43 1.22 13.88
C ILE A 136 16.13 0.90 12.57
N HIS A 137 16.89 -0.19 12.55
CA HIS A 137 17.59 -0.68 11.36
C HIS A 137 17.52 -2.21 11.29
N GLY A 138 17.13 -2.74 10.14
CA GLY A 138 17.07 -4.18 9.90
C GLY A 138 15.98 -4.87 10.70
N ALA A 139 14.86 -4.20 10.97
CA ALA A 139 13.71 -4.85 11.59
C ALA A 139 13.18 -5.99 10.71
N ASN A 140 12.55 -6.98 11.34
CA ASN A 140 12.07 -8.14 10.63
C ASN A 140 10.81 -7.81 9.83
N VAL A 141 10.95 -7.56 8.52
CA VAL A 141 9.82 -7.24 7.62
C VAL A 141 8.72 -8.32 7.60
N LEU A 142 9.07 -9.56 7.96
CA LEU A 142 8.15 -10.70 8.06
C LEU A 142 7.54 -10.87 9.47
N GLU A 143 7.83 -10.00 10.43
CA GLU A 143 7.10 -9.98 11.71
C GLU A 143 5.66 -9.50 11.50
N ASP A 144 4.82 -9.83 12.48
CA ASP A 144 3.42 -9.45 12.47
C ASP A 144 3.30 -7.93 12.74
N ALA A 145 2.38 -7.28 12.05
CA ALA A 145 2.27 -5.82 12.06
C ALA A 145 1.44 -5.30 13.25
N ASP A 146 1.68 -5.86 14.43
CA ASP A 146 0.91 -5.60 15.66
C ASP A 146 1.20 -4.22 16.27
N PHE A 147 2.17 -3.49 15.70
CA PHE A 147 2.45 -2.10 16.05
C PHE A 147 1.42 -1.13 15.48
N PHE A 148 0.58 -1.55 14.54
CA PHE A 148 -0.52 -0.70 14.07
C PHE A 148 -1.61 -0.59 15.14
N THR A 149 -2.07 0.63 15.36
CA THR A 149 -3.15 0.97 16.29
C THR A 149 -4.30 1.64 15.52
N GLU A 150 -5.39 1.98 16.20
CA GLU A 150 -6.48 2.75 15.59
C GLU A 150 -6.09 4.18 15.18
N PHE A 151 -4.93 4.67 15.66
CA PHE A 151 -4.40 6.01 15.35
C PHE A 151 -3.28 5.99 14.31
N SER A 152 -2.97 4.82 13.75
CA SER A 152 -1.92 4.69 12.73
C SER A 152 -2.26 5.46 11.47
N ALA A 153 -1.25 6.09 10.85
CA ALA A 153 -1.45 6.89 9.66
C ALA A 153 -1.86 6.01 8.47
N LEU A 154 -2.87 6.43 7.71
CA LEU A 154 -3.36 5.70 6.54
C LEU A 154 -2.23 5.36 5.56
N ASN A 155 -1.33 6.31 5.33
CA ASN A 155 -0.18 6.15 4.43
C ASN A 155 0.80 5.06 4.89
N ASN A 156 0.97 4.86 6.19
CA ASN A 156 1.84 3.82 6.74
C ASN A 156 1.22 2.43 6.54
N ILE A 157 -0.09 2.28 6.78
CA ILE A 157 -0.83 1.04 6.52
C ILE A 157 -0.71 0.67 5.03
N VAL A 158 -0.97 1.63 4.14
CA VAL A 158 -0.86 1.47 2.68
C VAL A 158 0.54 1.04 2.25
N ALA A 159 1.58 1.69 2.77
CA ALA A 159 2.96 1.37 2.40
C ALA A 159 3.39 -0.03 2.87
N ILE A 160 3.05 -0.44 4.10
CA ILE A 160 3.34 -1.81 4.56
C ILE A 160 2.52 -2.85 3.77
N LEU A 161 1.27 -2.55 3.44
CA LEU A 161 0.44 -3.42 2.61
C LEU A 161 1.09 -3.65 1.24
N LEU A 162 1.49 -2.57 0.56
CA LEU A 162 2.18 -2.65 -0.74
C LEU A 162 3.50 -3.41 -0.63
N LEU A 163 4.30 -3.15 0.40
CA LEU A 163 5.57 -3.86 0.64
C LEU A 163 5.33 -5.37 0.80
N LYS A 164 4.35 -5.78 1.60
CA LYS A 164 4.07 -7.21 1.79
C LYS A 164 3.51 -7.87 0.54
N LEU A 165 2.66 -7.17 -0.22
CA LEU A 165 2.19 -7.64 -1.53
C LEU A 165 3.34 -7.79 -2.54
N LYS A 166 4.29 -6.85 -2.57
CA LYS A 166 5.51 -6.94 -3.39
C LYS A 166 6.32 -8.20 -3.07
N LEU A 167 6.53 -8.49 -1.77
CA LEU A 167 7.22 -9.71 -1.34
C LEU A 167 6.43 -10.99 -1.69
N LEU A 168 5.11 -10.97 -1.60
CA LEU A 168 4.25 -12.08 -1.98
C LEU A 168 4.37 -12.39 -3.48
N VAL A 169 4.32 -11.37 -4.34
CA VAL A 169 4.53 -11.50 -5.79
C VAL A 169 5.91 -12.07 -6.09
N ASP A 170 6.96 -11.59 -5.42
CA ASP A 170 8.32 -12.11 -5.60
C ASP A 170 8.43 -13.60 -5.23
N ILE A 171 7.83 -14.03 -4.11
CA ILE A 171 7.81 -15.44 -3.70
C ILE A 171 7.11 -16.30 -4.76
N ARG A 172 5.95 -15.84 -5.25
CA ARG A 172 5.21 -16.52 -6.31
C ARG A 172 6.05 -16.61 -7.59
N ASN A 173 6.74 -15.54 -7.97
CA ASN A 173 7.63 -15.55 -9.14
C ASN A 173 8.77 -16.55 -8.98
N LEU A 174 9.39 -16.65 -7.80
CA LEU A 174 10.40 -17.66 -7.49
C LEU A 174 9.83 -19.08 -7.62
N GLN A 175 8.65 -19.34 -7.05
CA GLN A 175 8.02 -20.65 -7.11
C GLN A 175 7.65 -21.06 -8.54
N VAL A 176 7.03 -20.16 -9.30
CA VAL A 176 6.65 -20.40 -10.71
C VAL A 176 7.89 -20.64 -11.55
N THR A 177 8.92 -19.82 -11.39
CA THR A 177 10.21 -19.98 -12.08
C THR A 177 10.78 -21.37 -11.82
N ARG A 178 10.82 -21.82 -10.56
CA ARG A 178 11.31 -23.17 -10.20
C ARG A 178 10.47 -24.29 -10.81
N LYS A 179 9.14 -24.16 -10.83
CA LYS A 179 8.24 -25.15 -11.46
C LYS A 179 8.51 -25.27 -12.96
N VAL A 180 8.68 -24.13 -13.64
CA VAL A 180 8.93 -24.08 -15.10
C VAL A 180 10.33 -24.57 -15.44
N LEU A 181 11.34 -24.21 -14.64
CA LEU A 181 12.73 -24.62 -14.86
C LEU A 181 13.01 -26.06 -14.42
N GLY A 182 12.22 -26.62 -13.50
CA GLY A 182 12.36 -27.99 -12.97
C GLY A 182 12.64 -29.05 -14.05
N PRO A 183 11.85 -29.10 -15.15
CA PRO A 183 12.05 -30.02 -16.26
C PRO A 183 13.19 -29.65 -17.24
N SER A 184 13.81 -28.47 -17.09
CA SER A 184 14.81 -27.96 -18.03
C SER A 184 16.22 -28.51 -17.77
N ASN A 185 17.01 -28.66 -18.83
CA ASN A 185 18.43 -29.04 -18.73
C ASN A 185 19.37 -27.81 -18.59
N LEU A 186 18.85 -26.67 -18.13
CA LEU A 186 19.65 -25.46 -18.01
C LEU A 186 20.69 -25.61 -16.89
N PRO A 187 21.94 -25.11 -17.07
CA PRO A 187 22.92 -25.04 -16.00
C PRO A 187 22.42 -24.26 -14.78
N HIS A 188 22.79 -24.70 -13.57
CA HIS A 188 22.30 -24.10 -12.31
C HIS A 188 22.56 -22.59 -12.18
N HIS A 189 23.66 -22.07 -12.72
CA HIS A 189 23.95 -20.63 -12.68
C HIS A 189 22.93 -19.80 -13.49
N LEU A 190 22.39 -20.35 -14.59
CA LEU A 190 21.34 -19.68 -15.37
C LEU A 190 20.01 -19.70 -14.61
N TRP A 191 19.72 -20.75 -13.83
CA TRP A 191 18.52 -20.79 -12.98
C TRP A 191 18.54 -19.67 -11.97
N GLN A 192 19.68 -19.51 -11.28
CA GLN A 192 19.84 -18.44 -10.29
C GLN A 192 19.67 -17.06 -10.91
N SER A 193 20.17 -16.84 -12.12
CA SER A 193 20.01 -15.58 -12.84
C SER A 193 18.56 -15.30 -13.24
N ILE A 194 17.82 -16.33 -13.68
CA ILE A 194 16.41 -16.20 -14.05
C ILE A 194 15.56 -15.91 -12.82
N GLU A 195 15.77 -16.65 -11.73
CA GLU A 195 15.09 -16.42 -10.45
C GLU A 195 15.31 -15.00 -9.93
N LEU A 196 16.55 -14.50 -9.95
CA LEU A 196 16.87 -13.12 -9.53
C LEU A 196 16.25 -12.06 -10.45
N SER A 197 16.09 -12.37 -11.74
CA SER A 197 15.44 -11.46 -12.69
C SER A 197 13.92 -11.37 -12.46
N GLY A 198 13.32 -12.41 -11.86
CA GLY A 198 11.90 -12.44 -11.51
C GLY A 198 11.55 -11.80 -10.17
N VAL A 199 12.57 -11.35 -9.41
CA VAL A 199 12.43 -10.74 -8.09
C VAL A 199 12.66 -9.23 -8.19
N ARG A 200 11.78 -8.44 -7.57
CA ARG A 200 11.85 -6.98 -7.54
C ARG A 200 12.48 -6.45 -6.26
N SER A 201 12.08 -6.97 -5.11
CA SER A 201 12.58 -6.48 -3.83
C SER A 201 14.03 -6.92 -3.57
N PRO A 202 14.93 -6.02 -3.12
CA PRO A 202 16.23 -6.41 -2.60
C PRO A 202 16.15 -7.37 -1.40
N LEU A 203 15.05 -7.37 -0.65
CA LEU A 203 14.80 -8.30 0.45
C LEU A 203 14.58 -9.73 -0.06
N SER A 204 13.87 -9.85 -1.17
CA SER A 204 13.51 -11.13 -1.80
C SER A 204 14.71 -11.87 -2.41
N VAL A 205 15.84 -11.19 -2.64
CA VAL A 205 17.12 -11.84 -3.00
C VAL A 205 17.54 -12.87 -1.94
N LYS A 206 17.23 -12.63 -0.66
CA LYS A 206 17.47 -13.60 0.41
C LYS A 206 16.50 -14.78 0.32
N LEU A 207 15.25 -14.53 -0.06
CA LEU A 207 14.21 -15.55 -0.24
C LEU A 207 14.54 -16.51 -1.38
N GLN A 208 15.31 -16.09 -2.39
CA GLN A 208 15.83 -16.99 -3.42
C GLN A 208 16.59 -18.19 -2.83
N LYS A 209 17.23 -18.04 -1.67
CA LYS A 209 17.99 -19.14 -1.06
C LYS A 209 17.11 -20.13 -0.29
N GLU A 210 15.83 -19.81 -0.11
CA GLU A 210 14.89 -20.63 0.63
C GLU A 210 14.44 -21.85 -0.18
N SER A 211 14.23 -22.97 0.52
CA SER A 211 13.66 -24.18 -0.08
C SER A 211 12.20 -23.96 -0.49
N PRO A 212 11.65 -24.73 -1.46
CA PRO A 212 10.24 -24.64 -1.83
C PRO A 212 9.27 -24.75 -0.64
N LYS A 213 9.55 -25.66 0.31
CA LYS A 213 8.74 -25.83 1.52
C LYS A 213 8.80 -24.60 2.44
N SER A 214 9.96 -23.96 2.54
CA SER A 214 10.13 -22.73 3.32
C SER A 214 9.38 -21.57 2.69
N LEU A 215 9.49 -21.41 1.36
CA LEU A 215 8.75 -20.39 0.61
C LEU A 215 7.23 -20.52 0.79
N LEU A 216 6.67 -21.73 0.74
CA LEU A 216 5.24 -21.95 0.99
C LEU A 216 4.81 -21.52 2.41
N LYS A 217 5.67 -21.74 3.41
CA LYS A 217 5.40 -21.29 4.79
C LYS A 217 5.42 -19.77 4.89
N ILE A 218 6.39 -19.12 4.24
CA ILE A 218 6.51 -17.66 4.23
C ILE A 218 5.34 -17.04 3.47
N GLU A 219 4.96 -17.61 2.33
CA GLU A 219 3.80 -17.20 1.52
C GLU A 219 2.52 -17.21 2.35
N LYS A 220 2.23 -18.34 3.02
CA LYS A 220 1.07 -18.44 3.92
C LYS A 220 1.09 -17.38 5.02
N LYS A 221 2.24 -17.17 5.66
CA LYS A 221 2.38 -16.13 6.68
C LYS A 221 2.11 -14.74 6.12
N LEU A 222 2.65 -14.43 4.94
CA LEU A 222 2.44 -13.14 4.28
C LEU A 222 0.98 -12.93 3.90
N LEU A 223 0.29 -13.97 3.39
CA LEU A 223 -1.14 -13.92 3.09
C LEU A 223 -1.97 -13.55 4.32
N ASP A 224 -1.72 -14.22 5.46
CA ASP A 224 -2.40 -13.90 6.73
C ASP A 224 -2.14 -12.45 7.17
N GLN A 225 -0.89 -11.98 7.06
CA GLN A 225 -0.52 -10.61 7.39
C GLN A 225 -1.16 -9.58 6.45
N ILE A 226 -1.19 -9.84 5.14
CA ILE A 226 -1.79 -8.96 4.13
C ILE A 226 -3.29 -8.84 4.38
N ARG A 227 -3.97 -9.94 4.72
CA ARG A 227 -5.39 -9.92 5.09
C ARG A 227 -5.65 -9.05 6.32
N GLN A 228 -4.84 -9.21 7.36
CA GLN A 228 -4.99 -8.42 8.57
C GLN A 228 -4.78 -6.92 8.30
N ILE A 229 -3.74 -6.58 7.53
CA ILE A 229 -3.43 -5.18 7.18
C ILE A 229 -4.49 -4.61 6.22
N GLY A 230 -4.97 -5.42 5.28
CA GLY A 230 -6.07 -5.06 4.39
C GLY A 230 -7.37 -4.78 5.15
N ALA A 231 -7.70 -5.58 6.17
CA ALA A 231 -8.82 -5.31 7.06
C ALA A 231 -8.62 -4.01 7.87
N ASN A 232 -7.41 -3.77 8.37
CA ASN A 232 -7.06 -2.53 9.05
C ASN A 232 -7.19 -1.32 8.11
N LEU A 233 -6.80 -1.45 6.84
CA LEU A 233 -6.95 -0.41 5.81
C LEU A 233 -8.42 -0.09 5.58
N VAL A 234 -9.28 -1.10 5.42
CA VAL A 234 -10.73 -0.90 5.24
C VAL A 234 -11.34 -0.21 6.47
N LYS A 235 -10.91 -0.59 7.68
CA LYS A 235 -11.35 0.06 8.92
C LYS A 235 -10.88 1.52 9.01
N ALA A 236 -9.64 1.80 8.62
CA ALA A 236 -9.07 3.15 8.63
C ALA A 236 -9.72 4.05 7.57
N ASN A 237 -9.94 3.53 6.36
CA ASN A 237 -10.60 4.24 5.28
C ASN A 237 -11.22 3.29 4.24
N GLY A 238 -12.53 3.06 4.34
CA GLY A 238 -13.25 2.13 3.46
C GLY A 238 -13.24 2.51 1.97
N ASN A 239 -12.97 3.78 1.63
CA ASN A 239 -12.96 4.26 0.24
C ASN A 239 -11.63 4.00 -0.48
N TYR A 240 -10.55 3.71 0.27
CA TYR A 240 -9.21 3.64 -0.32
C TYR A 240 -9.10 2.57 -1.40
N MET A 241 -9.62 1.36 -1.14
CA MET A 241 -9.54 0.25 -2.10
C MET A 241 -10.36 0.51 -3.36
N PHE A 242 -11.50 1.20 -3.25
CA PHE A 242 -12.29 1.59 -4.42
C PHE A 242 -11.49 2.54 -5.32
N CYS A 243 -10.91 3.58 -4.73
CA CYS A 243 -10.10 4.54 -5.47
C CYS A 243 -8.74 3.98 -5.94
N LEU A 244 -8.27 2.85 -5.40
CA LEU A 244 -7.09 2.19 -5.95
C LEU A 244 -7.35 1.67 -7.37
N PHE A 245 -8.58 1.21 -7.65
CA PHE A 245 -8.97 0.71 -8.97
C PHE A 245 -9.59 1.79 -9.88
N ASP A 246 -10.05 2.90 -9.31
CA ASP A 246 -10.50 4.10 -10.04
C ASP A 246 -9.96 5.38 -9.38
N PRO A 247 -8.70 5.76 -9.67
CA PRO A 247 -7.99 6.80 -8.94
C PRO A 247 -8.25 8.21 -9.45
N ASP A 248 -8.85 8.38 -10.63
CA ASP A 248 -8.81 9.64 -11.40
C ASP A 248 -9.34 10.85 -10.60
N ILE A 249 -10.47 10.66 -9.92
CA ILE A 249 -11.09 11.71 -9.09
C ILE A 249 -10.17 12.04 -7.89
N ALA A 250 -9.67 11.02 -7.19
CA ALA A 250 -8.81 11.18 -6.02
C ALA A 250 -7.47 11.87 -6.37
N LEU A 251 -6.91 11.60 -7.56
CA LEU A 251 -5.66 12.19 -8.03
C LEU A 251 -5.80 13.68 -8.40
N CYS A 252 -7.00 14.09 -8.82
CA CYS A 252 -7.29 15.48 -9.17
C CYS A 252 -7.63 16.37 -7.97
N GLU A 253 -7.97 15.78 -6.83
CA GLU A 253 -8.42 16.51 -5.64
C GLU A 253 -7.35 17.42 -5.03
N ARG A 254 -7.76 18.57 -4.47
CA ARG A 254 -6.88 19.51 -3.77
C ARG A 254 -7.55 19.96 -2.47
N PRO A 255 -7.51 19.12 -1.42
CA PRO A 255 -8.22 19.41 -0.20
C PRO A 255 -7.44 20.44 0.63
N ASP A 256 -8.13 21.45 1.17
CA ASP A 256 -7.54 22.43 2.08
C ASP A 256 -7.30 21.86 3.48
N ALA A 257 -8.12 20.88 3.88
CA ALA A 257 -8.04 20.18 5.15
C ALA A 257 -8.64 18.77 5.01
N TYR A 258 -8.33 17.90 5.97
CA TYR A 258 -8.90 16.56 6.08
C TYR A 258 -9.07 16.17 7.56
N SER A 259 -9.88 15.15 7.79
CA SER A 259 -10.00 14.45 9.07
C SER A 259 -9.68 12.97 8.89
N THR A 260 -9.28 12.28 9.95
CA THR A 260 -9.06 10.83 9.92
C THR A 260 -10.32 10.10 9.43
N GLY A 261 -10.15 9.17 8.50
CA GLY A 261 -11.20 8.40 7.84
C GLY A 261 -11.97 9.16 6.75
N SER A 262 -11.68 10.45 6.51
CA SER A 262 -12.38 11.24 5.50
C SER A 262 -11.98 10.85 4.07
N TRP A 263 -12.81 11.23 3.11
CA TRP A 263 -12.48 11.06 1.70
C TRP A 263 -11.27 11.92 1.29
N GLN A 264 -11.09 13.11 1.88
CA GLN A 264 -9.94 13.99 1.62
C GLN A 264 -8.62 13.36 2.07
N GLU A 265 -8.61 12.68 3.23
CA GLU A 265 -7.44 11.92 3.70
C GLU A 265 -7.09 10.80 2.70
N MET A 266 -8.11 10.05 2.26
CA MET A 266 -7.94 9.02 1.23
C MET A 266 -7.36 9.59 -0.05
N ALA A 267 -7.88 10.72 -0.55
CA ALA A 267 -7.41 11.34 -1.78
C ALA A 267 -5.93 11.76 -1.67
N LEU A 268 -5.51 12.32 -0.53
CA LEU A 268 -4.11 12.64 -0.26
C LEU A 268 -3.22 11.39 -0.17
N ALA A 269 -3.70 10.33 0.48
CA ALA A 269 -3.01 9.05 0.56
C ALA A 269 -2.86 8.44 -0.83
N MET A 270 -3.91 8.46 -1.65
CA MET A 270 -3.91 7.97 -3.03
C MET A 270 -2.91 8.75 -3.89
N GLN A 271 -2.94 10.08 -3.85
CA GLN A 271 -1.97 10.94 -4.53
C GLN A 271 -0.53 10.63 -4.11
N SER A 272 -0.31 10.24 -2.86
CA SER A 272 1.01 9.93 -2.32
C SER A 272 1.51 8.54 -2.69
N SER A 273 0.62 7.59 -2.93
CA SER A 273 0.93 6.15 -3.04
C SER A 273 0.68 5.54 -4.41
N TYR A 274 -0.21 6.09 -5.24
CA TYR A 274 -0.64 5.44 -6.50
C TYR A 274 0.51 5.14 -7.45
N ALA A 275 1.49 6.04 -7.58
CA ALA A 275 2.68 5.78 -8.39
C ALA A 275 3.47 4.55 -7.92
N ALA A 276 3.54 4.31 -6.60
CA ALA A 276 4.21 3.13 -6.05
C ALA A 276 3.43 1.85 -6.36
N TRP A 277 2.09 1.88 -6.27
CA TRP A 277 1.24 0.76 -6.68
C TRP A 277 1.43 0.42 -8.16
N TRP A 278 1.39 1.45 -9.03
CA TRP A 278 1.53 1.30 -10.47
C TRP A 278 2.91 0.79 -10.90
N GLU A 279 3.97 1.26 -10.24
CA GLU A 279 5.35 0.86 -10.53
C GLU A 279 5.70 -0.54 -9.97
N THR A 280 4.91 -1.06 -9.03
CA THR A 280 5.12 -2.40 -8.44
C THR A 280 4.39 -3.46 -9.25
N GLU A 281 5.04 -3.92 -10.32
CA GLU A 281 4.50 -4.91 -11.27
C GLU A 281 3.96 -6.17 -10.59
N GLY A 282 2.81 -6.67 -11.07
CA GLY A 282 2.16 -7.89 -10.60
C GLY A 282 1.25 -7.70 -9.39
N VAL A 283 1.40 -6.63 -8.59
CA VAL A 283 0.55 -6.40 -7.41
C VAL A 283 -0.88 -6.04 -7.81
N LEU A 284 -1.06 -5.10 -8.74
CA LEU A 284 -2.41 -4.73 -9.21
C LEU A 284 -3.06 -5.88 -9.99
N ASP A 285 -2.28 -6.68 -10.74
CA ASP A 285 -2.81 -7.86 -11.44
C ASP A 285 -3.33 -8.90 -10.44
N LEU A 286 -2.59 -9.16 -9.37
CA LEU A 286 -2.99 -10.07 -8.31
C LEU A 286 -4.28 -9.60 -7.62
N LEU A 287 -4.36 -8.30 -7.31
CA LEU A 287 -5.55 -7.72 -6.69
C LEU A 287 -6.77 -7.73 -7.63
N ASN A 288 -6.57 -7.49 -8.93
CA ASN A 288 -7.65 -7.59 -9.92
C ASN A 288 -8.12 -9.05 -10.11
N ASP A 289 -7.23 -10.03 -10.07
CA ASP A 289 -7.62 -11.46 -10.12
C ASP A 289 -8.42 -11.85 -8.86
N ALA A 290 -8.04 -11.35 -7.68
CA ALA A 290 -8.82 -11.54 -6.45
C ALA A 290 -10.22 -10.92 -6.54
N ARG A 291 -10.34 -9.71 -7.13
CA ARG A 291 -11.65 -9.08 -7.40
C ARG A 291 -12.49 -9.89 -8.39
N ALA A 292 -11.87 -10.39 -9.45
CA ALA A 292 -12.56 -11.22 -10.43
C ALA A 292 -13.08 -12.52 -9.80
N CYS A 293 -12.29 -13.16 -8.95
CA CYS A 293 -12.72 -14.33 -8.19
C CYS A 293 -13.89 -13.99 -7.26
N ALA A 294 -13.78 -12.91 -6.49
CA ALA A 294 -14.85 -12.46 -5.60
C ALA A 294 -16.16 -12.14 -6.35
N ALA A 295 -16.06 -11.50 -7.52
CA ALA A 295 -17.22 -11.18 -8.33
C ALA A 295 -17.90 -12.45 -8.88
N ARG A 296 -17.11 -13.38 -9.41
CA ARG A 296 -17.61 -14.64 -9.99
C ARG A 296 -18.36 -15.49 -8.96
N ASP A 297 -17.84 -15.60 -7.74
CA ASP A 297 -18.46 -16.38 -6.66
C ASP A 297 -19.68 -15.68 -6.04
N SER A 298 -19.91 -14.40 -6.33
CA SER A 298 -21.05 -13.63 -5.86
C SER A 298 -22.13 -13.41 -6.93
N GLU A 299 -21.97 -13.98 -8.11
CA GLU A 299 -22.91 -13.81 -9.24
C GLU A 299 -24.32 -14.27 -8.89
N ASP A 300 -24.45 -15.51 -8.40
CA ASP A 300 -25.74 -16.10 -8.05
C ASP A 300 -26.38 -15.38 -6.85
N GLU A 301 -25.60 -15.05 -5.81
CA GLU A 301 -26.03 -14.28 -4.63
C GLU A 301 -26.61 -12.90 -5.02
N ILE A 302 -25.92 -12.17 -5.91
CA ILE A 302 -26.36 -10.84 -6.35
C ILE A 302 -27.60 -10.95 -7.25
N GLU A 303 -27.68 -11.97 -8.11
CA GLU A 303 -28.84 -12.19 -8.95
C GLU A 303 -30.10 -12.44 -8.10
N ASP A 304 -29.99 -13.27 -7.06
CA ASP A 304 -31.10 -13.57 -6.16
C ASP A 304 -31.48 -12.38 -5.30
N MET A 305 -30.52 -11.61 -4.78
CA MET A 305 -30.80 -10.35 -4.09
C MET A 305 -31.53 -9.35 -5.00
N MET A 306 -31.13 -9.23 -6.26
CA MET A 306 -31.79 -8.36 -7.24
C MET A 306 -33.24 -8.77 -7.51
N LYS A 307 -33.51 -10.08 -7.57
CA LYS A 307 -34.87 -10.62 -7.72
C LYS A 307 -35.71 -10.37 -6.47
N ALA A 308 -35.16 -10.63 -5.28
CA ALA A 308 -35.88 -10.54 -4.01
C ALA A 308 -36.15 -9.09 -3.55
N GLU A 309 -35.23 -8.17 -3.83
CA GLU A 309 -35.25 -6.81 -3.27
C GLU A 309 -35.43 -5.70 -4.33
N ALA A 310 -35.96 -6.04 -5.51
CA ALA A 310 -36.17 -5.11 -6.64
C ALA A 310 -36.89 -3.80 -6.26
N GLY A 311 -37.75 -3.81 -5.24
CA GLY A 311 -38.45 -2.62 -4.73
C GLY A 311 -37.70 -1.80 -3.67
N ARG A 312 -36.66 -2.35 -3.03
CA ARG A 312 -35.89 -1.72 -1.93
C ARG A 312 -34.52 -1.19 -2.38
N LEU A 313 -33.93 -1.80 -3.41
CA LEU A 313 -32.60 -1.47 -3.92
C LEU A 313 -32.51 -0.13 -4.69
N GLY A 314 -33.64 0.57 -4.87
CA GLY A 314 -33.68 1.87 -5.55
C GLY A 314 -33.24 1.75 -7.02
N SER A 315 -32.34 2.66 -7.46
CA SER A 315 -31.82 2.69 -8.84
C SER A 315 -30.51 1.91 -9.05
N ARG A 316 -30.03 1.17 -8.04
CA ARG A 316 -28.74 0.46 -8.14
C ARG A 316 -28.85 -0.70 -9.11
N THR A 317 -27.82 -0.87 -9.95
CA THR A 317 -27.72 -1.97 -10.90
C THR A 317 -26.97 -3.17 -10.28
N ALA A 318 -27.24 -4.38 -10.79
CA ALA A 318 -26.49 -5.57 -10.42
C ALA A 318 -24.97 -5.39 -10.64
N LYS A 319 -24.60 -4.65 -11.69
CA LYS A 319 -23.20 -4.32 -12.01
C LYS A 319 -22.55 -3.47 -10.91
N GLU A 320 -23.21 -2.42 -10.44
CA GLU A 320 -22.69 -1.57 -9.36
C GLU A 320 -22.55 -2.32 -8.04
N MET A 321 -23.48 -3.23 -7.74
CA MET A 321 -23.35 -4.10 -6.56
C MET A 321 -22.22 -5.10 -6.70
N MET A 322 -22.05 -5.67 -7.89
CA MET A 322 -20.94 -6.56 -8.20
C MET A 322 -19.59 -5.86 -8.05
N GLU A 323 -19.47 -4.63 -8.53
CA GLU A 323 -18.28 -3.81 -8.36
C GLU A 323 -17.95 -3.61 -6.87
N ASP A 324 -18.95 -3.27 -6.05
CA ASP A 324 -18.76 -3.13 -4.60
C ASP A 324 -18.35 -4.43 -3.91
N VAL A 325 -19.07 -5.52 -4.18
CA VAL A 325 -18.80 -6.82 -3.57
C VAL A 325 -17.40 -7.32 -3.95
N SER A 326 -17.00 -7.13 -5.20
CA SER A 326 -15.66 -7.51 -5.68
C SER A 326 -14.54 -6.84 -4.89
N VAL A 327 -14.70 -5.56 -4.53
CA VAL A 327 -13.71 -4.79 -3.75
C VAL A 327 -13.79 -5.17 -2.27
N ASN A 328 -14.99 -5.26 -1.71
CA ASN A 328 -15.19 -5.55 -0.29
C ASN A 328 -14.71 -6.95 0.11
N ARG A 329 -14.81 -7.94 -0.80
CA ARG A 329 -14.41 -9.33 -0.54
C ARG A 329 -12.97 -9.65 -0.97
N ILE A 330 -12.22 -8.68 -1.51
CA ILE A 330 -10.89 -8.90 -2.12
C ILE A 330 -9.92 -9.69 -1.23
N TRP A 331 -9.88 -9.39 0.08
CA TRP A 331 -8.96 -10.04 1.03
C TRP A 331 -9.33 -11.50 1.31
N GLY A 332 -10.61 -11.86 1.19
CA GLY A 332 -11.08 -13.24 1.29
C GLY A 332 -10.57 -14.09 0.13
N TYR A 333 -10.55 -13.50 -1.08
CA TYR A 333 -10.19 -14.18 -2.33
C TYR A 333 -8.71 -14.06 -2.73
N LEU A 334 -7.86 -13.48 -1.86
CA LEU A 334 -6.44 -13.31 -2.18
C LEU A 334 -5.68 -14.64 -2.33
N ASP A 335 -6.01 -15.67 -1.54
CA ASP A 335 -5.39 -17.00 -1.67
C ASP A 335 -5.64 -17.58 -3.06
N TRP A 336 -6.90 -17.51 -3.52
CA TRP A 336 -7.28 -17.99 -4.85
C TRP A 336 -6.53 -17.26 -5.95
N ALA A 337 -6.33 -15.95 -5.82
CA ALA A 337 -5.54 -15.18 -6.77
C ALA A 337 -4.07 -15.60 -6.80
N VAL A 338 -3.47 -15.90 -5.64
CA VAL A 338 -2.09 -16.40 -5.56
C VAL A 338 -1.97 -17.80 -6.17
N GLU A 339 -2.93 -18.68 -5.90
CA GLU A 339 -2.98 -20.03 -6.47
C GLU A 339 -3.16 -19.99 -7.99
N ASN A 340 -4.09 -19.16 -8.49
CA ASN A 340 -4.29 -18.90 -9.91
C ASN A 340 -3.02 -18.41 -10.59
N ALA A 341 -2.36 -17.41 -9.98
CA ALA A 341 -1.12 -16.88 -10.49
C ALA A 341 0.00 -17.93 -10.50
N SER A 342 -0.07 -18.94 -9.65
CA SER A 342 0.91 -20.02 -9.54
C SER A 342 0.58 -21.26 -10.38
N TYR A 343 -0.58 -21.26 -11.05
CA TYR A 343 -1.12 -22.37 -11.83
C TYR A 343 -0.61 -22.34 -13.28
N LEU A 344 -0.11 -23.48 -13.76
CA LEU A 344 0.51 -23.62 -15.09
C LEU A 344 -0.37 -24.38 -16.10
N GLY A 345 -1.56 -24.81 -15.68
CA GLY A 345 -2.50 -25.53 -16.54
C GLY A 345 -3.44 -24.61 -17.33
N PRO A 346 -4.49 -25.18 -17.96
CA PRO A 346 -5.49 -24.42 -18.71
C PRO A 346 -6.25 -23.42 -17.84
N TRP A 347 -6.58 -22.25 -18.38
CA TRP A 347 -7.28 -21.19 -17.63
C TRP A 347 -8.60 -21.68 -17.00
N SER A 348 -9.36 -22.54 -17.70
CA SER A 348 -10.62 -23.13 -17.25
C SER A 348 -10.50 -24.03 -16.02
N ASP A 349 -9.28 -24.50 -15.70
CA ASP A 349 -9.02 -25.45 -14.62
C ASP A 349 -8.20 -24.82 -13.49
N ARG A 350 -8.13 -23.48 -13.46
CA ARG A 350 -7.53 -22.75 -12.36
C ARG A 350 -8.20 -23.11 -11.03
N PRO A 351 -7.47 -23.10 -9.90
CA PRO A 351 -8.03 -23.44 -8.59
C PRO A 351 -9.29 -22.62 -8.24
N SER A 352 -9.31 -21.32 -8.54
CA SER A 352 -10.50 -20.52 -8.29
C SER A 352 -11.71 -20.92 -9.14
N GLU A 353 -11.50 -21.36 -10.39
CA GLU A 353 -12.58 -21.79 -11.28
C GLU A 353 -13.16 -23.13 -10.82
N GLN A 354 -12.30 -24.03 -10.32
CA GLN A 354 -12.74 -25.28 -9.69
C GLN A 354 -13.58 -24.98 -8.44
N HIS A 355 -13.10 -24.08 -7.58
CA HIS A 355 -13.82 -23.66 -6.39
C HIS A 355 -15.20 -23.07 -6.70
N THR A 356 -15.30 -22.18 -7.68
CA THR A 356 -16.59 -21.61 -8.11
C THR A 356 -17.55 -22.69 -8.57
N ARG A 357 -17.09 -23.66 -9.37
CA ARG A 357 -17.94 -24.77 -9.84
C ARG A 357 -18.44 -25.60 -8.68
N GLU A 358 -17.55 -25.99 -7.77
CA GLU A 358 -17.89 -26.76 -6.57
C GLU A 358 -18.89 -26.01 -5.69
N ASN A 359 -18.71 -24.70 -5.49
CA ASN A 359 -19.65 -23.87 -4.73
C ASN A 359 -21.03 -23.81 -5.41
N ARG A 360 -21.08 -23.65 -6.74
CA ARG A 360 -22.34 -23.64 -7.50
C ARG A 360 -23.06 -24.98 -7.47
N GLU A 361 -22.33 -26.07 -7.59
CA GLU A 361 -22.87 -27.42 -7.47
C GLU A 361 -23.45 -27.67 -6.06
N ALA A 362 -22.72 -27.27 -5.02
CA ALA A 362 -23.19 -27.37 -3.63
C ALA A 362 -24.43 -26.50 -3.37
N TRP A 363 -24.46 -25.28 -3.92
CA TRP A 363 -25.60 -24.38 -3.79
C TRP A 363 -26.84 -24.92 -4.51
N ALA A 364 -26.69 -25.42 -5.75
CA ALA A 364 -27.78 -26.05 -6.48
C ALA A 364 -28.31 -27.30 -5.77
N GLN A 365 -27.45 -28.08 -5.13
CA GLN A 365 -27.85 -29.22 -4.32
C GLN A 365 -28.68 -28.78 -3.10
N ALA A 366 -28.25 -27.74 -2.38
CA ALA A 366 -29.00 -27.21 -1.23
C ALA A 366 -30.39 -26.70 -1.64
N VAL A 367 -30.50 -25.98 -2.76
CA VAL A 367 -31.79 -25.52 -3.29
C VAL A 367 -32.72 -26.68 -3.66
N ALA A 368 -32.17 -27.76 -4.22
CA ALA A 368 -32.95 -28.96 -4.54
C ALA A 368 -33.43 -29.68 -3.26
N GLU A 369 -32.59 -29.78 -2.24
CA GLU A 369 -32.95 -30.36 -0.94
C GLU A 369 -34.04 -29.54 -0.22
N ASP A 370 -33.97 -28.21 -0.28
CA ASP A 370 -35.00 -27.33 0.29
C ASP A 370 -36.33 -27.47 -0.47
N ALA A 371 -36.31 -27.56 -1.80
CA ALA A 371 -37.51 -27.76 -2.61
C ALA A 371 -38.18 -29.13 -2.34
N GLU A 372 -37.37 -30.19 -2.18
CA GLU A 372 -37.89 -31.50 -1.76
C GLU A 372 -38.50 -31.43 -0.36
N PHE A 373 -37.90 -30.70 0.59
CA PHE A 373 -38.47 -30.54 1.92
C PHE A 373 -39.81 -29.80 1.91
N ASP A 374 -39.93 -28.73 1.12
CA ASP A 374 -41.17 -27.97 0.96
C ASP A 374 -42.29 -28.82 0.31
N GLU A 375 -41.98 -29.60 -0.74
CA GLU A 375 -42.94 -30.53 -1.35
C GLU A 375 -43.42 -31.60 -0.36
N TRP A 376 -42.52 -32.12 0.50
CA TRP A 376 -42.89 -33.07 1.54
C TRP A 376 -43.79 -32.43 2.61
N ALA A 377 -43.47 -31.21 3.05
CA ALA A 377 -44.25 -30.48 4.05
C ALA A 377 -45.67 -30.15 3.54
N GLU A 378 -45.83 -29.77 2.27
CA GLU A 378 -47.14 -29.54 1.65
C GLU A 378 -47.94 -30.85 1.49
N SER A 379 -47.28 -32.00 1.32
CA SER A 379 -47.95 -33.31 1.18
C SER A 379 -48.46 -33.92 2.49
N ASP A 380 -47.97 -33.46 3.65
CA ASP A 380 -48.39 -33.90 4.99
C ASP A 380 -49.52 -33.01 5.59
N GLU A 381 -49.86 -31.89 4.95
CA GLU A 381 -50.98 -31.00 5.35
C GLU A 381 -52.33 -31.32 4.67
N ASP A 382 -52.36 -32.25 3.70
CA ASP A 382 -53.56 -32.82 3.05
C ASP A 382 -53.96 -34.19 3.64
#